data_AF-A0ABD3QXP3-F1
#
_entry.id   AF-A0ABD3QXP3-F1
#
_cell.length_a   1.000
_cell.length_b   1.000
_cell.length_c   1.000
_cell.angle_alpha   90.00
_cell.angle_beta   90.00
_cell.angle_gamma   90.00
#
_symmetry.space_group_name_H-M   'P 1'
#
loop_
_entity.id
_entity.type
_entity.pdbx_description
1 polymer ?
#
loop_
_entity_poly.entity_id
_entity_poly.type
_entity_poly.pdbx_seq_one_letter_code
_entity_poly.pdbx_strand_id
1 'polypeptide(L)'
;MLGVSHHGFEHIIKHLASIQKDTVSNIPYDIVNEDMKKRNNFLFALYGEYNRTIAKQNGEILPMGYNHTPPFDDPRLVERLFAQSCPRDGKKHVIIDWHSFPSGSFHAKRPFRVYRQKDWMNMSSSEIATSKSALNHPFNLTAFYLAYSRYADIKFIVLHRPYLETIASHADWDSTPIIHSEITRGFIYILRRFLDKYAVDTTTGDKLWHLVCVQNISSNFYNNDETRVELARRRFVKELTKFLNWPINECPNCFNAWRDSTKDHMAILGDYATTVKHHAESLKGSWPPVTHGEQCNI
;
A
#
# COMPACT_ATOMS: atom_id res chain seq x y z
N MET A 1 3.76 15.05 -16.05
CA MET A 1 2.62 14.37 -15.40
C MET A 1 3.20 13.27 -14.52
N LEU A 2 2.84 13.25 -13.23
CA LEU A 2 3.58 12.62 -12.15
C LEU A 2 3.60 11.08 -12.25
N GLY A 3 4.78 10.51 -12.51
CA GLY A 3 5.06 9.09 -12.24
C GLY A 3 5.22 8.90 -10.73
N VAL A 4 4.10 8.89 -10.00
CA VAL A 4 4.17 8.52 -8.58
C VAL A 4 4.41 7.02 -8.55
N SER A 5 5.55 6.57 -8.02
CA SER A 5 5.99 5.16 -8.11
C SER A 5 4.91 4.16 -7.64
N HIS A 6 4.00 4.57 -6.74
CA HIS A 6 2.86 3.74 -6.35
C HIS A 6 1.80 3.57 -7.45
N HIS A 7 1.51 4.58 -8.27
CA HIS A 7 0.60 4.44 -9.42
C HIS A 7 1.19 3.51 -10.47
N GLY A 8 2.50 3.66 -10.75
CA GLY A 8 3.23 2.74 -11.62
C GLY A 8 3.21 1.30 -11.10
N PHE A 9 3.35 1.12 -9.78
CA PHE A 9 3.29 -0.19 -9.15
C PHE A 9 1.91 -0.85 -9.21
N GLU A 10 0.84 -0.08 -9.00
CA GLU A 10 -0.53 -0.59 -9.15
C GLU A 10 -0.75 -1.20 -10.54
N HIS A 11 -0.26 -0.53 -11.59
CA HIS A 11 -0.34 -1.06 -12.96
C HIS A 11 0.44 -2.37 -13.14
N ILE A 12 1.63 -2.49 -12.53
CA ILE A 12 2.41 -3.73 -12.54
C ILE A 12 1.58 -4.88 -11.94
N ILE A 13 1.03 -4.70 -10.74
CA ILE A 13 0.26 -5.76 -10.06
C ILE A 13 -1.02 -6.10 -10.82
N LYS A 14 -1.76 -5.11 -11.32
CA LYS A 14 -2.98 -5.35 -12.10
C LYS A 14 -2.69 -6.12 -13.39
N HIS A 15 -1.67 -5.71 -14.14
CA HIS A 15 -1.32 -6.42 -15.37
C HIS A 15 -0.81 -7.83 -15.07
N LEU A 16 -0.03 -7.99 -14.00
CA LEU A 16 0.44 -9.30 -13.56
C LEU A 16 -0.73 -10.20 -13.12
N ALA A 17 -1.76 -9.64 -12.45
CA ALA A 17 -2.98 -10.37 -12.08
C ALA A 17 -3.81 -10.76 -13.31
N SER A 18 -3.94 -9.86 -14.29
CA SER A 18 -4.78 -10.07 -15.48
C SER A 18 -4.31 -11.21 -16.37
N ILE A 19 -3.02 -11.54 -16.31
CA ILE A 19 -2.45 -12.66 -17.07
C ILE A 19 -2.55 -13.98 -16.31
N GLN A 20 -2.88 -14.00 -15.02
CA GLN A 20 -2.95 -15.23 -14.24
C GLN A 20 -4.13 -16.11 -14.61
N LYS A 21 -3.93 -17.42 -14.44
CA LYS A 21 -4.96 -18.45 -14.58
C LYS A 21 -4.82 -19.47 -13.47
N ASP A 22 -5.93 -20.07 -13.08
CA ASP A 22 -5.90 -21.18 -12.14
C ASP A 22 -5.29 -22.41 -12.83
N THR A 23 -4.33 -23.08 -12.18
CA THR A 23 -3.58 -24.17 -12.80
C THR A 23 -4.39 -25.45 -12.97
N VAL A 24 -5.49 -25.62 -12.23
CA VAL A 24 -6.34 -26.81 -12.27
C VAL A 24 -7.46 -26.61 -13.29
N SER A 25 -8.18 -25.50 -13.20
CA SER A 25 -9.35 -25.21 -14.04
C SER A 25 -9.00 -24.47 -15.34
N ASN A 26 -7.79 -23.92 -15.45
CA ASN A 26 -7.35 -23.03 -16.55
C ASN A 26 -8.23 -21.76 -16.72
N ILE A 27 -9.01 -21.41 -15.69
CA ILE A 27 -9.88 -20.24 -15.69
C ILE A 27 -9.06 -18.99 -15.32
N PRO A 28 -9.15 -17.88 -16.08
CA PRO A 28 -8.50 -16.62 -15.73
C PRO A 28 -8.99 -16.07 -14.38
N TYR A 29 -8.10 -15.36 -13.68
CA TYR A 29 -8.48 -14.68 -12.45
C TYR A 29 -9.45 -13.52 -12.75
N ASP A 30 -10.36 -13.24 -11.82
CA ASP A 30 -11.28 -12.09 -11.87
C ASP A 30 -10.71 -10.93 -11.06
N ILE A 31 -10.38 -9.81 -11.70
CA ILE A 31 -9.86 -8.62 -11.02
C ILE A 31 -11.04 -7.77 -10.56
N VAL A 32 -11.41 -7.93 -9.30
CA VAL A 32 -12.63 -7.36 -8.69
C VAL A 32 -12.74 -5.85 -8.86
N ASN A 33 -11.61 -5.13 -8.72
CA ASN A 33 -11.59 -3.67 -8.72
C ASN A 33 -11.82 -3.05 -10.11
N GLU A 34 -11.90 -3.84 -11.19
CA GLU A 34 -12.29 -3.37 -12.53
C GLU A 34 -13.81 -3.18 -12.67
N ASP A 35 -14.60 -3.90 -11.87
CA ASP A 35 -16.04 -3.65 -11.72
C ASP A 35 -16.26 -2.47 -10.78
N MET A 36 -16.88 -1.40 -11.29
CA MET A 36 -17.12 -0.16 -10.54
C MET A 36 -17.98 -0.38 -9.28
N LYS A 37 -19.00 -1.26 -9.34
CA LYS A 37 -19.87 -1.57 -8.21
C LYS A 37 -19.11 -2.34 -7.14
N LYS A 38 -18.37 -3.38 -7.52
CA LYS A 38 -17.54 -4.16 -6.58
C LYS A 38 -16.45 -3.29 -5.95
N ARG A 39 -15.78 -2.44 -6.73
CA ARG A 39 -14.82 -1.46 -6.23
C ARG A 39 -15.46 -0.51 -5.21
N ASN A 40 -16.64 0.03 -5.49
CA ASN A 40 -17.33 0.92 -4.56
C ASN A 40 -17.74 0.21 -3.26
N ASN A 41 -18.20 -1.04 -3.33
CA ASN A 41 -18.48 -1.85 -2.14
C ASN A 41 -17.22 -2.05 -1.29
N PHE A 42 -16.08 -2.32 -1.94
CA PHE A 42 -14.81 -2.53 -1.27
C PHE A 42 -14.30 -1.24 -0.59
N LEU A 43 -14.35 -0.10 -1.29
CA LEU A 43 -14.01 1.21 -0.73
C LEU A 43 -14.94 1.61 0.43
N PHE A 44 -16.23 1.28 0.32
CA PHE A 44 -17.18 1.49 1.41
C PHE A 44 -16.82 0.63 2.63
N ALA A 45 -16.50 -0.65 2.42
CA ALA A 45 -16.16 -1.55 3.51
C ALA A 45 -14.87 -1.14 4.23
N LEU A 46 -13.81 -0.81 3.48
CA LEU A 46 -12.53 -0.45 4.07
C LEU A 46 -12.45 0.97 4.62
N TYR A 47 -13.08 1.93 3.93
CA TYR A 47 -12.86 3.35 4.23
C TYR A 47 -14.11 4.07 4.72
N GLY A 48 -15.27 3.42 4.65
CA GLY A 48 -16.56 4.10 4.81
C GLY A 48 -16.82 5.08 3.67
N GLU A 49 -16.05 4.99 2.58
CA GLU A 49 -16.10 5.90 1.45
C GLU A 49 -17.40 5.69 0.68
N TYR A 50 -18.23 6.73 0.66
CA TYR A 50 -19.44 6.75 -0.13
C TYR A 50 -19.84 8.19 -0.43
N ASN A 51 -20.18 8.47 -1.69
CA ASN A 51 -20.62 9.81 -2.09
C ASN A 51 -22.06 10.05 -1.63
N ARG A 52 -22.21 10.51 -0.39
CA ARG A 52 -23.51 10.85 0.21
C ARG A 52 -24.31 11.91 -0.56
N THR A 53 -23.64 12.74 -1.38
CA THR A 53 -24.31 13.80 -2.14
C THR A 53 -25.15 13.22 -3.28
N ILE A 54 -24.65 12.19 -3.96
CA ILE A 54 -25.38 11.47 -5.01
C ILE A 54 -26.51 10.63 -4.38
N ALA A 55 -26.21 9.95 -3.27
CA ALA A 55 -27.14 9.07 -2.58
C ALA A 55 -28.39 9.76 -2.03
N LYS A 56 -28.20 10.94 -1.39
CA LYS A 56 -29.29 11.71 -0.79
C LYS A 56 -30.25 12.28 -1.83
N GLN A 57 -29.78 12.57 -3.05
CA GLN A 57 -30.63 13.07 -4.13
C GLN A 57 -31.52 11.98 -4.73
N ASN A 58 -31.12 10.70 -4.64
CA ASN A 58 -31.82 9.58 -5.27
C ASN A 58 -32.61 8.68 -4.30
N GLY A 59 -32.62 8.97 -3.00
CA GLY A 59 -33.22 8.08 -1.99
C GLY A 59 -32.53 6.72 -1.89
N GLU A 60 -31.27 6.62 -2.30
CA GLU A 60 -30.54 5.37 -2.41
C GLU A 60 -30.04 4.85 -1.05
N ILE A 61 -30.18 3.53 -0.86
CA ILE A 61 -29.62 2.77 0.26
C ILE A 61 -28.09 2.77 0.14
N LEU A 62 -27.35 2.82 1.26
CA LEU A 62 -25.88 2.72 1.22
C LEU A 62 -25.45 1.41 0.54
N PRO A 63 -24.19 1.32 0.04
CA PRO A 63 -23.67 0.10 -0.56
C PRO A 63 -23.95 -1.12 0.32
N MET A 64 -24.29 -2.23 -0.33
CA MET A 64 -24.64 -3.49 0.35
C MET A 64 -25.85 -3.42 1.31
N GLY A 65 -26.74 -2.45 1.14
CA GLY A 65 -28.03 -2.41 1.82
C GLY A 65 -27.97 -1.85 3.25
N TYR A 66 -27.00 -1.01 3.56
CA TYR A 66 -26.83 -0.42 4.90
C TYR A 66 -27.59 0.91 5.05
N ASN A 67 -28.06 1.19 6.28
CA ASN A 67 -28.67 2.48 6.62
C ASN A 67 -27.68 3.45 7.28
N HIS A 68 -26.61 2.93 7.87
CA HIS A 68 -25.49 3.66 8.43
C HIS A 68 -24.19 2.93 8.08
N THR A 69 -23.06 3.64 8.04
CA THR A 69 -21.76 3.01 7.81
C THR A 69 -21.39 2.18 9.06
N PRO A 70 -21.34 0.84 8.97
CA PRO A 70 -20.96 -0.02 10.10
C PRO A 70 -19.45 0.07 10.37
N PRO A 71 -18.93 -0.38 11.53
CA PRO A 71 -17.49 -0.57 11.73
C PRO A 71 -16.88 -1.43 10.60
N PHE A 72 -15.64 -1.16 10.20
CA PHE A 72 -15.00 -1.87 9.09
C PHE A 72 -14.80 -3.37 9.36
N ASP A 73 -14.73 -3.76 10.64
CA ASP A 73 -14.57 -5.12 11.14
C ASP A 73 -15.91 -5.77 11.50
N ASP A 74 -17.05 -5.15 11.16
CA ASP A 74 -18.38 -5.73 11.33
C ASP A 74 -18.49 -7.05 10.52
N PRO A 75 -18.79 -8.19 11.16
CA PRO A 75 -18.81 -9.48 10.47
C PRO A 75 -19.78 -9.52 9.29
N ARG A 76 -20.95 -8.87 9.40
CA ARG A 76 -21.95 -8.85 8.32
C ARG A 76 -21.47 -8.01 7.14
N LEU A 77 -20.71 -6.94 7.40
CA LEU A 77 -20.11 -6.11 6.35
C LEU A 77 -19.10 -6.93 5.55
N VAL A 78 -18.19 -7.61 6.25
CA VAL A 78 -17.13 -8.42 5.65
C VAL A 78 -17.73 -9.60 4.88
N GLU A 79 -18.70 -10.31 5.45
CA GLU A 79 -19.43 -11.39 4.77
C GLU A 79 -20.12 -10.91 3.50
N ARG A 80 -20.86 -9.79 3.56
CA ARG A 80 -21.56 -9.23 2.39
C ARG A 80 -20.59 -8.78 1.31
N LEU A 81 -19.46 -8.16 1.70
CA LEU A 81 -18.43 -7.74 0.78
C LEU A 81 -17.90 -8.94 0.00
N PHE A 82 -17.47 -10.00 0.68
CA PHE A 82 -16.91 -11.17 0.00
C PHE A 82 -17.96 -11.96 -0.77
N ALA A 83 -19.21 -12.04 -0.30
CA ALA A 83 -20.29 -12.67 -1.06
C ALA A 83 -20.56 -11.96 -2.40
N GLN A 84 -20.36 -10.63 -2.48
CA GLN A 84 -20.58 -9.85 -3.70
C GLN A 84 -19.32 -9.72 -4.57
N SER A 85 -18.15 -9.59 -3.93
CA SER A 85 -16.88 -9.38 -4.63
C SER A 85 -16.24 -10.69 -5.10
N CYS A 86 -16.38 -11.75 -4.30
CA CYS A 86 -15.76 -13.06 -4.52
C CYS A 86 -16.82 -14.19 -4.42
N PRO A 87 -17.84 -14.21 -5.31
CA PRO A 87 -18.85 -15.26 -5.28
C PRO A 87 -18.24 -16.65 -5.50
N ARG A 88 -18.94 -17.71 -5.10
CA ARG A 88 -18.54 -19.09 -5.37
C ARG A 88 -18.85 -19.49 -6.82
N ASP A 89 -18.26 -18.79 -7.78
CA ASP A 89 -18.47 -19.00 -9.22
C ASP A 89 -17.39 -19.88 -9.89
N GLY A 90 -16.45 -20.39 -9.09
CA GLY A 90 -15.34 -21.22 -9.55
C GLY A 90 -14.10 -20.45 -10.00
N LYS A 91 -14.14 -19.11 -10.01
CA LYS A 91 -12.98 -18.25 -10.31
C LYS A 91 -12.18 -17.94 -9.06
N LYS A 92 -10.89 -17.67 -9.25
CA LYS A 92 -10.08 -16.96 -8.25
C LYS A 92 -10.30 -15.47 -8.44
N HIS A 93 -10.73 -14.79 -7.39
CA HIS A 93 -10.96 -13.35 -7.40
C HIS A 93 -9.79 -12.64 -6.74
N VAL A 94 -9.27 -11.61 -7.40
CA VAL A 94 -8.15 -10.80 -6.93
C VAL A 94 -8.64 -9.39 -6.67
N ILE A 95 -8.46 -8.95 -5.43
CA ILE A 95 -8.74 -7.58 -5.00
C ILE A 95 -7.40 -6.88 -4.81
N ILE A 96 -7.20 -5.76 -5.51
CA ILE A 96 -5.96 -4.98 -5.44
C ILE A 96 -6.31 -3.61 -4.87
N ASP A 97 -5.69 -3.28 -3.74
CA ASP A 97 -5.83 -1.99 -3.10
C ASP A 97 -4.47 -1.44 -2.70
N TRP A 98 -4.33 -0.13 -2.71
CA TRP A 98 -3.05 0.52 -2.43
C TRP A 98 -3.27 1.83 -1.69
N HIS A 99 -2.40 2.09 -0.71
CA HIS A 99 -2.44 3.30 0.08
C HIS A 99 -1.04 3.79 0.42
N SER A 100 -0.82 5.09 0.20
CA SER A 100 0.35 5.77 0.71
C SER A 100 0.22 6.03 2.21
N PHE A 101 1.30 5.75 2.95
CA PHE A 101 1.53 6.19 4.32
C PHE A 101 2.46 7.41 4.30
N PRO A 102 2.18 8.50 5.03
CA PRO A 102 0.95 8.78 5.80
C PRO A 102 -0.21 9.38 4.98
N SER A 103 -1.42 9.26 5.55
CA SER A 103 -2.74 9.58 4.99
C SER A 103 -2.87 10.87 4.18
N GLY A 104 -3.97 10.89 3.41
CA GLY A 104 -4.49 12.06 2.72
C GLY A 104 -4.81 13.24 3.65
N SER A 105 -5.05 14.38 3.02
CA SER A 105 -5.19 15.68 3.69
C SER A 105 -6.27 15.71 4.77
N PHE A 106 -6.16 16.69 5.68
CA PHE A 106 -7.13 16.97 6.75
C PHE A 106 -8.59 17.08 6.27
N HIS A 107 -8.80 17.38 4.98
CA HIS A 107 -10.12 17.59 4.37
C HIS A 107 -10.68 16.38 3.61
N ALA A 108 -9.96 15.25 3.56
CA ALA A 108 -10.49 14.06 2.91
C ALA A 108 -11.79 13.61 3.62
N LYS A 109 -12.81 13.13 2.89
CA LYS A 109 -14.05 12.58 3.50
C LYS A 109 -13.95 11.06 3.55
N ARG A 110 -13.18 10.51 4.49
CA ARG A 110 -12.92 9.07 4.62
C ARG A 110 -13.11 8.64 6.08
N PRO A 111 -14.32 8.18 6.47
CA PRO A 111 -14.68 7.93 7.87
C PRO A 111 -13.72 7.02 8.64
N PHE A 112 -13.15 6.00 7.97
CA PHE A 112 -12.23 5.06 8.61
C PHE A 112 -10.75 5.41 8.40
N ARG A 113 -10.46 6.47 7.66
CA ARG A 113 -9.10 7.00 7.55
C ARG A 113 -8.90 8.05 8.63
N VAL A 114 -8.06 7.74 9.61
CA VAL A 114 -7.64 8.75 10.59
C VAL A 114 -6.95 9.88 9.84
N TYR A 115 -7.39 11.12 10.04
CA TYR A 115 -6.78 12.29 9.42
C TYR A 115 -5.42 12.59 10.05
N ARG A 116 -4.60 13.37 9.36
CA ARG A 116 -3.42 13.97 10.00
C ARG A 116 -3.86 14.80 11.18
N GLN A 117 -3.22 14.58 12.32
CA GLN A 117 -3.55 15.29 13.55
C GLN A 117 -2.61 16.49 13.69
N LYS A 118 -3.16 17.63 14.12
CA LYS A 118 -2.39 18.88 14.27
C LYS A 118 -1.33 18.76 15.37
N ASP A 119 -1.60 17.99 16.41
CA ASP A 119 -0.70 17.74 17.54
C ASP A 119 0.59 17.01 17.13
N TRP A 120 0.55 16.16 16.09
CA TRP A 120 1.73 15.46 15.56
C TRP A 120 2.84 16.39 15.09
N MET A 121 2.52 17.63 14.72
CA MET A 121 3.53 18.63 14.33
C MET A 121 4.50 18.98 15.46
N ASN A 122 4.09 18.71 16.71
CA ASN A 122 4.87 19.00 17.91
C ASN A 122 5.32 17.73 18.65
N MET A 123 5.18 16.56 18.03
CA MET A 123 5.56 15.27 18.61
C MET A 123 6.81 14.72 17.92
N SER A 124 7.65 14.04 18.68
CA SER A 124 8.69 13.17 18.13
C SER A 124 8.08 11.96 17.43
N SER A 125 8.84 11.35 16.52
CA SER A 125 8.46 10.10 15.87
C SER A 125 8.08 8.97 16.83
N SER A 126 8.71 8.88 18.01
CA SER A 126 8.37 7.89 19.04
C SER A 126 7.00 8.17 19.68
N GLU A 127 6.73 9.43 20.05
CA GLU A 127 5.43 9.84 20.60
C GLU A 127 4.31 9.58 19.58
N ILE A 128 4.51 9.98 18.32
CA ILE A 128 3.57 9.69 17.23
C ILE A 128 3.30 8.20 17.14
N ALA A 129 4.35 7.37 17.11
CA ALA A 129 4.22 5.92 16.99
C ALA A 129 3.40 5.28 18.12
N THR A 130 3.39 5.88 19.31
CA THR A 130 2.61 5.39 20.46
C THR A 130 1.24 6.04 20.62
N SER A 131 0.95 7.10 19.87
CA SER A 131 -0.31 7.83 19.99
C SER A 131 -1.52 6.97 19.55
N LYS A 132 -2.62 7.08 20.30
CA LYS A 132 -3.87 6.35 20.00
C LYS A 132 -4.42 6.68 18.60
N SER A 133 -4.23 7.91 18.15
CA SER A 133 -4.65 8.35 16.81
C SER A 133 -3.79 7.69 15.71
N ALA A 134 -2.47 7.67 15.85
CA ALA A 134 -1.60 7.09 14.82
C ALA A 134 -1.67 5.56 14.74
N LEU A 135 -1.91 4.86 15.85
CA LEU A 135 -2.07 3.39 15.86
C LEU A 135 -3.22 2.88 14.99
N ASN A 136 -4.17 3.75 14.64
CA ASN A 136 -5.31 3.41 13.79
C ASN A 136 -5.14 3.91 12.34
N HIS A 137 -3.96 4.38 11.96
CA HIS A 137 -3.74 5.14 10.73
C HIS A 137 -2.85 4.43 9.68
N PRO A 138 -3.09 4.63 8.37
CA PRO A 138 -4.26 5.25 7.75
C PRO A 138 -5.48 4.35 7.88
N PHE A 139 -5.26 3.10 8.27
CA PHE A 139 -6.25 2.10 8.65
C PHE A 139 -5.57 1.14 9.62
N ASN A 140 -6.32 0.57 10.56
CA ASN A 140 -5.78 -0.37 11.54
C ASN A 140 -5.44 -1.71 10.86
N LEU A 141 -4.18 -1.85 10.38
CA LEU A 141 -3.70 -3.02 9.64
C LEU A 141 -3.92 -4.34 10.41
N THR A 142 -3.80 -4.30 11.74
CA THR A 142 -4.03 -5.47 12.58
C THR A 142 -5.50 -5.89 12.53
N ALA A 143 -6.41 -4.97 12.80
CA ALA A 143 -7.84 -5.30 12.81
C ALA A 143 -8.36 -5.61 11.39
N PHE A 144 -7.81 -5.00 10.35
CA PHE A 144 -8.03 -5.42 8.95
C PHE A 144 -7.69 -6.88 8.73
N TYR A 145 -6.44 -7.23 9.00
CA TYR A 145 -5.94 -8.58 8.78
C TYR A 145 -6.77 -9.61 9.56
N LEU A 146 -7.07 -9.34 10.83
CA LEU A 146 -7.85 -10.25 11.68
C LEU A 146 -9.31 -10.42 11.21
N ALA A 147 -9.95 -9.35 10.73
CA ALA A 147 -11.34 -9.43 10.27
C ALA A 147 -11.46 -10.09 8.88
N TYR A 148 -10.53 -9.83 7.97
CA TYR A 148 -10.65 -10.21 6.56
C TYR A 148 -9.95 -11.53 6.21
N SER A 149 -8.90 -11.94 6.94
CA SER A 149 -8.13 -13.17 6.66
C SER A 149 -8.95 -14.46 6.76
N ARG A 150 -10.11 -14.41 7.42
CA ARG A 150 -11.06 -15.52 7.48
C ARG A 150 -11.74 -15.79 6.13
N TYR A 151 -11.74 -14.81 5.23
CA TYR A 151 -12.48 -14.84 3.97
C TYR A 151 -11.59 -14.77 2.74
N ALA A 152 -10.32 -14.36 2.89
CA ALA A 152 -9.37 -14.23 1.79
C ALA A 152 -7.92 -14.45 2.24
N ASP A 153 -7.08 -14.91 1.32
CA ASP A 153 -5.63 -14.87 1.47
C ASP A 153 -5.15 -13.42 1.32
N ILE A 154 -4.63 -12.84 2.39
CA ILE A 154 -4.19 -11.44 2.44
C ILE A 154 -2.67 -11.40 2.24
N LYS A 155 -2.21 -10.62 1.27
CA LYS A 155 -0.78 -10.37 1.03
C LYS A 155 -0.49 -8.87 1.08
N PHE A 156 0.46 -8.45 1.91
CA PHE A 156 0.92 -7.06 1.95
C PHE A 156 2.18 -6.88 1.10
N ILE A 157 2.12 -5.99 0.11
CA ILE A 157 3.30 -5.58 -0.64
C ILE A 157 3.71 -4.20 -0.14
N VAL A 158 4.87 -4.13 0.50
CA VAL A 158 5.40 -2.89 1.09
C VAL A 158 6.37 -2.26 0.10
N LEU A 159 5.99 -1.11 -0.46
CA LEU A 159 6.85 -0.37 -1.38
C LEU A 159 7.78 0.57 -0.60
N HIS A 160 9.06 0.25 -0.60
CA HIS A 160 10.09 1.11 -0.02
C HIS A 160 10.73 1.97 -1.10
N ARG A 161 10.46 3.28 -1.04
CA ARG A 161 11.15 4.31 -1.81
C ARG A 161 12.31 4.87 -0.99
N PRO A 162 13.39 5.37 -1.63
CA PRO A 162 14.43 6.10 -0.93
C PRO A 162 13.84 7.19 -0.03
N TYR A 163 14.36 7.32 1.19
CA TYR A 163 13.75 8.13 2.24
C TYR A 163 13.74 9.62 1.87
N LEU A 164 14.87 10.15 1.40
CA LEU A 164 14.98 11.55 1.00
C LEU A 164 14.04 11.88 -0.16
N GLU A 165 13.92 11.01 -1.16
CA GLU A 165 12.96 11.19 -2.25
C GLU A 165 11.52 11.21 -1.76
N THR A 166 11.21 10.42 -0.74
CA THR A 166 9.87 10.33 -0.14
C THR A 166 9.51 11.65 0.54
N ILE A 167 10.43 12.23 1.32
CA ILE A 167 10.24 13.53 1.96
C ILE A 167 10.19 14.66 0.92
N ALA A 168 11.11 14.67 -0.05
CA ALA A 168 11.14 15.67 -1.13
C ALA A 168 9.88 15.63 -2.02
N SER A 169 9.25 14.47 -2.15
CA SER A 169 8.00 14.34 -2.93
C SER A 169 6.85 15.15 -2.32
N HIS A 170 6.94 15.50 -1.04
CA HIS A 170 5.91 16.15 -0.24
C HIS A 170 6.52 17.20 0.69
N ALA A 171 7.50 17.96 0.20
CA ALA A 171 8.28 18.90 1.02
C ALA A 171 7.43 20.03 1.65
N ASP A 172 6.27 20.31 1.08
CA ASP A 172 5.28 21.28 1.52
C ASP A 172 4.27 20.72 2.54
N TRP A 173 4.33 19.43 2.83
CA TRP A 173 3.45 18.79 3.80
C TRP A 173 3.92 19.04 5.23
N ASP A 174 2.95 19.06 6.15
CA ASP A 174 3.20 19.16 7.60
C ASP A 174 4.08 20.36 8.00
N SER A 175 3.89 21.47 7.27
CA SER A 175 4.59 22.75 7.42
C SER A 175 6.05 22.79 6.98
N THR A 176 6.85 21.74 7.22
CA THR A 176 8.26 21.69 6.79
C THR A 176 8.73 20.25 6.49
N PRO A 177 9.80 20.07 5.67
CA PRO A 177 10.39 18.75 5.45
C PRO A 177 10.86 18.04 6.72
N ILE A 178 11.32 18.79 7.73
CA ILE A 178 11.78 18.23 9.02
C ILE A 178 10.59 17.60 9.77
N ILE A 179 9.49 18.34 9.91
CA ILE A 179 8.29 17.85 10.61
C ILE A 179 7.68 16.68 9.83
N HIS A 180 7.58 16.80 8.50
CA HIS A 180 7.10 15.71 7.65
C HIS A 180 7.96 14.44 7.81
N SER A 181 9.27 14.60 7.95
CA SER A 181 10.21 13.51 8.20
C SER A 181 10.00 12.83 9.56
N GLU A 182 9.78 13.58 10.65
CA GLU A 182 9.43 12.99 11.96
C GLU A 182 8.12 12.22 11.92
N ILE A 183 7.08 12.79 11.31
CA ILE A 183 5.80 12.13 11.13
C ILE A 183 5.99 10.82 10.36
N THR A 184 6.73 10.86 9.26
CA THR A 184 7.03 9.68 8.42
C THR A 184 7.78 8.60 9.20
N ARG A 185 8.76 8.97 10.04
CA ARG A 185 9.44 8.04 10.94
C ARG A 185 8.49 7.37 11.92
N GLY A 186 7.57 8.13 12.51
CA GLY A 186 6.54 7.58 13.40
C GLY A 186 5.71 6.49 12.71
N PHE A 187 5.33 6.70 11.44
CA PHE A 187 4.63 5.71 10.65
C PHE A 187 5.47 4.50 10.27
N ILE A 188 6.76 4.67 9.99
CA ILE A 188 7.69 3.57 9.79
C ILE A 188 7.75 2.68 11.04
N TYR A 189 7.77 3.25 12.26
CA TYR A 189 7.73 2.47 13.49
C TYR A 189 6.41 1.72 13.72
N ILE A 190 5.27 2.29 13.30
CA ILE A 190 3.97 1.60 13.33
C ILE A 190 3.97 0.43 12.35
N LEU A 191 4.37 0.68 11.10
CA LEU A 191 4.43 -0.35 10.06
C LEU A 191 5.40 -1.46 10.46
N ARG A 192 6.59 -1.14 10.97
CA ARG A 192 7.59 -2.12 11.42
C ARG A 192 7.02 -3.06 12.48
N ARG A 193 6.32 -2.53 13.50
CA ARG A 193 5.67 -3.36 14.53
C ARG A 193 4.63 -4.32 13.96
N PHE A 194 3.85 -3.87 12.97
CA PHE A 194 2.91 -4.75 12.27
C PHE A 194 3.65 -5.85 11.52
N LEU A 195 4.67 -5.50 10.72
CA LEU A 195 5.43 -6.45 9.92
C LEU A 195 6.18 -7.48 10.80
N ASP A 196 6.70 -7.06 11.94
CA ASP A 196 7.37 -7.97 12.90
C ASP A 196 6.40 -8.91 13.59
N LYS A 197 5.25 -8.39 14.03
CA LYS A 197 4.20 -9.20 14.67
C LYS A 197 3.58 -10.20 13.68
N TYR A 198 3.43 -9.80 12.43
CA TYR A 198 2.75 -10.56 11.38
C TYR A 198 3.71 -10.88 10.23
N ALA A 199 4.85 -11.52 10.54
CA ALA A 199 5.80 -11.98 9.53
C ALA A 199 5.21 -13.09 8.63
N VAL A 200 4.39 -13.95 9.25
CA VAL A 200 3.68 -15.06 8.61
C VAL A 200 2.18 -14.95 8.84
N ASP A 201 1.41 -15.48 7.90
CA ASP A 201 -0.02 -15.65 8.01
C ASP A 201 -0.32 -16.71 9.07
N THR A 202 -1.15 -16.39 10.06
CA THR A 202 -1.43 -17.30 11.17
C THR A 202 -2.32 -18.49 10.78
N THR A 203 -2.97 -18.41 9.62
CA THR A 203 -3.86 -19.45 9.08
C THR A 203 -3.11 -20.40 8.16
N THR A 204 -2.30 -19.88 7.23
CA THR A 204 -1.59 -20.70 6.24
C THR A 204 -0.15 -21.02 6.61
N GLY A 205 0.48 -20.22 7.49
CA GLY A 205 1.90 -20.29 7.79
C GLY A 205 2.81 -19.66 6.74
N ASP A 206 2.25 -19.15 5.64
CA ASP A 206 3.03 -18.51 4.57
C ASP A 206 3.48 -17.11 4.97
N LYS A 207 4.45 -16.56 4.23
CA LYS A 207 4.84 -15.16 4.39
C LYS A 207 3.64 -14.24 4.15
N LEU A 208 3.39 -13.30 5.06
CA LEU A 208 2.26 -12.38 4.95
C LEU A 208 2.60 -11.12 4.13
N TRP A 209 3.87 -10.71 4.13
CA TRP A 209 4.30 -9.49 3.46
C TRP A 209 5.59 -9.64 2.67
N HIS A 210 5.77 -8.79 1.67
CA HIS A 210 6.99 -8.69 0.89
C HIS A 210 7.39 -7.22 0.73
N LEU A 211 8.68 -6.94 0.95
CA LEU A 211 9.23 -5.60 0.80
C LEU A 211 9.82 -5.44 -0.60
N VAL A 212 9.38 -4.42 -1.32
CA VAL A 212 9.89 -4.07 -2.64
C VAL A 212 10.73 -2.81 -2.53
N CYS A 213 12.04 -2.96 -2.73
CA CYS A 213 12.94 -1.83 -2.87
C CYS A 213 12.74 -1.20 -4.26
N VAL A 214 12.10 -0.03 -4.35
CA VAL A 214 11.83 0.64 -5.64
C VAL A 214 13.11 0.88 -6.44
N GLN A 215 14.21 1.19 -5.76
CA GLN A 215 15.53 1.32 -6.36
C GLN A 215 15.96 0.10 -7.20
N ASN A 216 15.55 -1.11 -6.83
CA ASN A 216 15.96 -2.34 -7.50
C ASN A 216 15.26 -2.51 -8.86
N ILE A 217 14.21 -1.73 -9.15
CA ILE A 217 13.44 -1.78 -10.41
C ILE A 217 13.50 -0.46 -11.21
N SER A 218 14.21 0.55 -10.69
CA SER A 218 14.33 1.89 -11.26
C SER A 218 15.59 2.04 -12.12
N SER A 219 15.47 2.64 -13.30
CA SER A 219 16.58 2.78 -14.27
C SER A 219 17.75 3.60 -13.74
N ASN A 220 17.46 4.62 -12.93
CA ASN A 220 18.46 5.52 -12.36
C ASN A 220 19.51 4.77 -11.52
N PHE A 221 19.16 3.64 -10.90
CA PHE A 221 20.07 2.82 -10.09
C PHE A 221 20.93 1.84 -10.90
N TYR A 222 20.71 1.79 -12.21
CA TYR A 222 21.47 0.97 -13.15
C TYR A 222 22.20 1.83 -14.19
N ASN A 223 22.41 3.13 -13.93
CA ASN A 223 22.98 4.07 -14.90
C ASN A 223 22.23 4.08 -16.23
N ASN A 224 20.92 3.82 -16.21
CA ASN A 224 20.07 3.64 -17.39
C ASN A 224 20.49 2.51 -18.34
N ASP A 225 21.22 1.50 -17.85
CA ASP A 225 21.50 0.27 -18.59
C ASP A 225 20.21 -0.57 -18.72
N GLU A 226 19.58 -0.52 -19.89
CA GLU A 226 18.33 -1.19 -20.18
C GLU A 226 18.39 -2.71 -19.95
N THR A 227 19.52 -3.35 -20.24
CA THR A 227 19.69 -4.80 -20.08
C THR A 227 19.69 -5.18 -18.61
N ARG A 228 20.40 -4.41 -17.77
CA ARG A 228 20.42 -4.64 -16.32
C ARG A 228 19.08 -4.33 -15.68
N VAL A 229 18.41 -3.27 -16.12
CA VAL A 229 17.06 -2.91 -15.66
C VAL A 229 16.05 -4.01 -15.98
N GLU A 230 16.06 -4.52 -17.21
CA GLU A 230 15.17 -5.59 -17.64
C GLU A 230 15.42 -6.88 -16.85
N LEU A 231 16.69 -7.25 -16.63
CA LEU A 231 17.04 -8.41 -15.81
C LEU A 231 16.54 -8.27 -14.36
N ALA A 232 16.72 -7.09 -13.77
CA ALA A 232 16.25 -6.81 -12.41
C ALA A 232 14.72 -6.87 -12.30
N ARG A 233 14.02 -6.28 -13.26
CA ARG A 233 12.54 -6.32 -13.36
C ARG A 233 12.00 -7.73 -13.54
N ARG A 234 12.65 -8.57 -14.34
CA ARG A 234 12.29 -10.00 -14.48
C ARG A 234 12.48 -10.76 -13.18
N ARG A 235 13.59 -10.55 -12.47
CA ARG A 235 13.83 -11.17 -11.15
C ARG A 235 12.75 -10.76 -10.15
N PHE A 236 12.44 -9.47 -10.10
CA PHE A 236 11.36 -8.93 -9.29
C PHE A 236 10.01 -9.60 -9.58
N VAL A 237 9.61 -9.75 -10.85
CA VAL A 237 8.34 -10.42 -11.20
C VAL A 237 8.33 -11.86 -10.70
N LYS A 238 9.44 -12.59 -10.83
CA LYS A 238 9.55 -13.97 -10.34
C LYS A 238 9.44 -14.06 -8.82
N GLU A 239 10.08 -13.16 -8.08
CA GLU A 239 10.00 -13.11 -6.63
C GLU A 239 8.60 -12.77 -6.14
N LEU A 240 7.99 -11.76 -6.77
CA LEU A 240 6.65 -11.30 -6.44
C LEU A 240 5.59 -12.37 -6.71
N THR A 241 5.63 -13.02 -7.88
CA THR A 241 4.68 -14.09 -8.23
C THR A 241 4.84 -15.30 -7.32
N LYS A 242 6.08 -15.65 -6.94
CA LYS A 242 6.33 -16.66 -5.92
C LYS A 242 5.70 -16.28 -4.58
N PHE A 243 5.85 -15.04 -4.12
CA PHE A 243 5.25 -14.56 -2.87
C PHE A 243 3.71 -14.58 -2.92
N LEU A 244 3.13 -14.20 -4.06
CA LEU A 244 1.68 -14.19 -4.28
C LEU A 244 1.09 -15.59 -4.58
N ASN A 245 1.93 -16.62 -4.71
CA ASN A 245 1.55 -17.95 -5.17
C ASN A 245 0.82 -17.92 -6.53
N TRP A 246 1.33 -17.09 -7.45
CA TRP A 246 0.79 -16.92 -8.79
C TRP A 246 1.61 -17.73 -9.81
N PRO A 247 0.96 -18.53 -10.66
CA PRO A 247 1.66 -19.50 -11.50
C PRO A 247 2.46 -18.88 -12.66
N ILE A 248 2.00 -17.75 -13.21
CA ILE A 248 2.68 -17.10 -14.34
C ILE A 248 3.66 -16.07 -13.78
N ASN A 249 4.95 -16.31 -14.03
CA ASN A 249 6.08 -15.56 -13.48
C ASN A 249 6.87 -14.74 -14.52
N GLU A 250 6.31 -14.60 -15.72
CA GLU A 250 6.85 -13.78 -16.81
C GLU A 250 5.83 -12.72 -17.21
N CYS A 251 6.28 -11.47 -17.33
CA CYS A 251 5.41 -10.35 -17.68
C CYS A 251 6.19 -9.25 -18.42
N PRO A 252 6.44 -9.40 -19.73
CA PRO A 252 7.24 -8.45 -20.51
C PRO A 252 6.68 -7.02 -20.49
N ASN A 253 5.36 -6.87 -20.40
CA ASN A 253 4.67 -5.58 -20.48
C ASN A 253 4.30 -4.97 -19.11
N CYS A 254 4.63 -5.63 -18.00
CA CYS A 254 4.25 -5.16 -16.66
C CYS A 254 4.79 -3.76 -16.35
N PHE A 255 5.94 -3.40 -16.89
CA PHE A 255 6.61 -2.13 -16.61
C PHE A 255 6.34 -1.03 -17.64
N ASN A 256 5.45 -1.25 -18.62
CA ASN A 256 5.17 -0.26 -19.67
C ASN A 256 4.60 1.05 -19.12
N ALA A 257 3.88 0.98 -17.98
CA ALA A 257 3.35 2.13 -17.26
C ALA A 257 4.31 2.67 -16.18
N TRP A 258 5.43 1.98 -15.90
CA TRP A 258 6.40 2.41 -14.89
C TRP A 258 7.18 3.63 -15.37
N ARG A 259 7.34 4.62 -14.49
CA ARG A 259 8.13 5.83 -14.75
C ARG A 259 8.97 6.13 -13.52
N ASP A 260 10.26 6.32 -13.72
CA ASP A 260 11.17 6.71 -12.64
C ASP A 260 10.97 8.18 -12.27
N SER A 261 11.23 8.50 -11.00
CA SER A 261 11.19 9.88 -10.52
C SER A 261 12.33 10.66 -11.18
N THR A 262 12.01 11.83 -11.72
CA THR A 262 12.99 12.78 -12.28
C THR A 262 13.31 13.93 -11.33
N LYS A 263 12.80 13.89 -10.09
CA LYS A 263 12.99 14.96 -9.11
C LYS A 263 14.40 14.94 -8.54
N ASP A 264 15.05 16.11 -8.54
CA ASP A 264 16.24 16.36 -7.73
C ASP A 264 15.81 16.60 -6.28
N HIS A 265 15.85 15.54 -5.47
CA HIS A 265 15.43 15.59 -4.08
C HIS A 265 16.38 16.46 -3.23
N MET A 266 17.65 16.57 -3.60
CA MET A 266 18.60 17.41 -2.86
C MET A 266 18.31 18.88 -3.09
N ALA A 267 18.06 19.28 -4.34
CA ALA A 267 17.65 20.64 -4.66
C ALA A 267 16.32 21.03 -4.00
N ILE A 268 15.35 20.10 -3.94
CA ILE A 268 14.04 20.36 -3.29
C ILE A 268 14.18 20.51 -1.77
N LEU A 269 14.98 19.66 -1.14
CA LEU A 269 15.15 19.70 0.31
C LEU A 269 16.03 20.88 0.78
N GLY A 270 16.97 21.33 -0.06
CA GLY A 270 17.85 22.46 0.25
C GLY A 270 18.53 22.28 1.61
N ASP A 271 18.42 23.31 2.46
CA ASP A 271 19.03 23.33 3.81
C ASP A 271 18.47 22.24 4.74
N TYR A 272 17.29 21.69 4.46
CA TYR A 272 16.71 20.61 5.25
C TYR A 272 17.34 19.25 4.97
N ALA A 273 18.08 19.09 3.87
CA ALA A 273 18.57 17.78 3.41
C ALA A 273 19.45 17.09 4.46
N THR A 274 20.31 17.84 5.16
CA THR A 274 21.20 17.29 6.20
C THR A 274 20.40 16.71 7.37
N THR A 275 19.42 17.45 7.88
CA THR A 275 18.56 16.98 8.99
C THR A 275 17.74 15.75 8.57
N VAL A 276 17.14 15.79 7.38
CA VAL A 276 16.37 14.66 6.84
C VAL A 276 17.25 13.43 6.62
N LYS A 277 18.52 13.62 6.24
CA LYS A 277 19.49 12.52 6.15
C LYS A 277 19.80 11.92 7.52
N HIS A 278 19.98 12.73 8.57
CA HIS A 278 20.16 12.22 9.92
C HIS A 278 18.93 11.45 10.43
N HIS A 279 17.73 11.92 10.09
CA HIS A 279 16.48 11.20 10.35
C HIS A 279 16.48 9.82 9.65
N ALA A 280 16.89 9.75 8.38
CA ALA A 280 17.04 8.50 7.65
C ALA A 280 18.09 7.57 8.30
N GLU A 281 19.24 8.11 8.71
CA GLU A 281 20.32 7.36 9.36
C GLU A 281 19.87 6.75 10.70
N SER A 282 19.03 7.45 11.47
CA SER A 282 18.49 6.95 12.74
C SER A 282 17.58 5.72 12.58
N LEU A 283 17.09 5.46 11.36
CA LEU A 283 16.28 4.30 11.05
C LEU A 283 17.12 3.08 10.65
N LYS A 284 18.44 3.24 10.38
CA LYS A 284 19.31 2.11 10.00
C LYS A 284 19.26 1.01 11.06
N GLY A 285 19.16 -0.23 10.60
CA GLY A 285 18.98 -1.41 11.46
C GLY A 285 17.54 -1.66 11.91
N SER A 286 16.65 -0.67 11.80
CA SER A 286 15.21 -0.82 12.07
C SER A 286 14.37 -0.82 10.78
N TRP A 287 14.79 -0.03 9.79
CA TRP A 287 14.16 0.10 8.49
C TRP A 287 15.21 0.34 7.39
N PRO A 288 15.01 -0.14 6.15
CA PRO A 288 14.05 -1.19 5.83
C PRO A 288 14.44 -2.52 6.49
N PRO A 289 13.48 -3.45 6.72
CA PRO A 289 13.78 -4.81 7.11
C PRO A 289 14.82 -5.44 6.19
N VAL A 290 15.75 -6.22 6.73
CA VAL A 290 16.56 -7.11 5.90
C VAL A 290 15.64 -8.20 5.34
N THR A 291 15.58 -8.32 4.02
CA THR A 291 14.85 -9.40 3.35
C THR A 291 15.83 -10.19 2.49
N HIS A 292 15.97 -11.49 2.76
CA HIS A 292 16.84 -12.39 1.98
C HIS A 292 18.32 -11.97 1.92
N GLY A 293 18.84 -11.33 2.98
CA GLY A 293 20.24 -10.92 3.06
C GLY A 293 20.56 -9.60 2.36
N GLU A 294 19.60 -8.99 1.67
CA GLU A 294 19.72 -7.66 1.08
C GLU A 294 18.88 -6.65 1.86
N GLN A 295 19.44 -5.47 2.09
CA GLN A 295 18.74 -4.34 2.69
C GLN A 295 18.57 -3.27 1.62
N CYS A 296 17.33 -2.76 1.44
CA CYS A 296 17.17 -1.58 0.58
C CYS A 296 17.99 -0.41 1.15
N ASN A 297 18.40 0.52 0.30
CA ASN A 297 18.99 1.75 0.81
C ASN A 297 17.92 2.52 1.57
N ILE A 298 18.33 3.13 2.68
CA ILE A 298 17.51 4.09 3.39
C ILE A 298 17.57 5.44 2.69
#